data_AF-A0A5N7MCC9-F1
#
_entry.id   AF-A0A5N7MCC9-F1
#
_cell.length_a   1.000
_cell.length_b   1.000
_cell.length_c   1.000
_cell.angle_alpha   90.00
_cell.angle_beta   90.00
_cell.angle_gamma   90.00
#
_symmetry.space_group_name_H-M   'P 1'
#
loop_
_entity.id
_entity.type
_entity.pdbx_description
1 polymer ?
#
loop_
_entity_poly.entity_id
_entity_poly.type
_entity_poly.pdbx_seq_one_letter_code
_entity_poly.pdbx_strand_id
1 'polypeptide(L)'
;MRLMVALAIVSSLVVPLAVPAEAQTRLPRTSPAERSTDDINRRIRQDQRILGVEQDIWSESSRIRQNVERDRLFAPRYLPPVPRAGCARGAVC
;
A
#
# COMPACT_ATOMS: atom_id res chain seq x y z
N MET A 1 42.52 6.04 49.98
CA MET A 1 42.70 6.89 48.77
C MET A 1 43.60 6.26 47.70
N ARG A 2 44.73 5.64 48.06
CA ARG A 2 45.66 5.03 47.08
C ARG A 2 45.04 3.93 46.20
N LEU A 3 44.15 3.11 46.76
CA LEU A 3 43.45 2.04 46.03
C LEU A 3 42.46 2.55 44.97
N MET A 4 41.75 3.65 45.27
CA MET A 4 40.82 4.28 44.31
C MET A 4 41.57 4.85 43.10
N VAL A 5 42.75 5.44 43.33
CA VAL A 5 43.60 5.99 42.27
C VAL A 5 44.15 4.87 41.38
N ALA A 6 44.60 3.76 41.97
CA ALA A 6 45.05 2.59 41.22
C ALA A 6 43.91 2.01 40.35
N LEU A 7 42.70 1.93 40.89
CA LEU A 7 41.54 1.40 40.17
C LEU A 7 41.11 2.33 39.01
N ALA A 8 41.21 3.66 39.20
CA ALA A 8 40.97 4.64 38.15
C ALA A 8 42.02 4.61 37.02
N ILE A 9 43.28 4.31 37.37
CA ILE A 9 44.36 4.17 36.38
C ILE A 9 44.21 2.86 35.61
N VAL A 10 43.88 1.76 36.29
CA VAL A 10 43.66 0.46 35.63
C VAL A 10 42.43 0.52 34.74
N SER A 11 41.33 1.15 35.17
CA SER A 11 40.13 1.29 34.33
C SER A 11 40.38 2.17 33.10
N SER A 12 41.15 3.25 33.21
CA SER A 12 41.48 4.10 32.07
C SER A 12 42.40 3.44 31.05
N LEU A 13 43.20 2.45 31.47
CA LEU A 13 44.06 1.62 30.61
C LEU A 13 43.31 0.46 29.93
N VAL A 14 42.28 -0.10 30.57
CA VAL A 14 41.54 -1.26 30.04
C VAL A 14 40.37 -0.86 29.13
N VAL A 15 39.73 0.29 29.38
CA VAL A 15 38.61 0.80 28.56
C VAL A 15 38.97 1.01 27.07
N PRO A 16 40.14 1.55 26.67
CA PRO A 16 40.44 1.76 25.25
C PRO A 16 40.73 0.46 24.47
N LEU A 17 40.95 -0.68 25.14
CA LEU A 17 41.19 -1.98 24.48
C LEU A 17 39.88 -2.71 24.10
N ALA A 18 38.73 -2.23 24.59
CA ALA A 18 37.42 -2.84 24.33
C ALA A 18 36.67 -2.21 23.15
N VAL A 19 37.30 -1.30 22.39
CA VAL A 19 36.70 -0.77 21.16
C VAL A 19 37.04 -1.72 20.02
N PRO A 20 36.06 -2.33 19.34
CA PRO A 20 36.33 -3.24 18.24
C PRO A 20 37.03 -2.47 17.11
N ALA A 21 38.32 -2.74 16.91
CA ALA A 21 39.11 -2.23 15.79
C ALA A 21 38.61 -2.73 14.42
N GLU A 22 37.66 -3.67 14.42
CA GLU A 22 37.03 -4.23 13.22
C GLU A 22 36.08 -3.26 12.50
N ALA A 23 35.70 -2.15 13.14
CA ALA A 23 34.80 -1.16 12.53
C ALA A 23 35.46 -0.27 11.46
N GLN A 24 36.79 -0.32 11.28
CA GLN A 24 37.51 0.64 10.45
C GLN A 24 38.10 0.08 9.14
N THR A 25 37.94 -1.21 8.84
CA THR A 25 38.66 -1.83 7.71
C THR A 25 37.95 -1.75 6.36
N ARG A 26 36.70 -1.25 6.30
CA ARG A 26 35.96 -1.18 5.04
C ARG A 26 35.17 0.11 4.91
N LEU A 27 35.75 1.05 4.15
CA LEU A 27 35.01 2.22 3.68
C LEU A 27 33.79 1.73 2.87
N PRO A 28 32.60 2.33 3.08
CA PRO A 28 31.43 2.01 2.29
C PRO A 28 31.75 2.26 0.81
N ARG A 29 31.47 1.27 -0.04
CA ARG A 29 31.79 1.30 -1.48
C ARG A 29 31.03 2.39 -2.26
N THR A 30 29.93 2.88 -1.69
CA THR A 30 29.01 3.84 -2.31
C THR A 30 28.98 5.13 -1.51
N SER A 31 29.02 6.25 -2.21
CA SER A 31 28.95 7.56 -1.57
C SER A 31 27.60 7.77 -0.84
N PRO A 32 27.52 8.67 0.16
CA PRO A 32 26.24 9.00 0.78
C PRO A 32 25.19 9.51 -0.21
N ALA A 33 25.62 10.27 -1.23
CA ALA A 33 24.75 10.79 -2.29
C ALA A 33 24.18 9.67 -3.16
N GLU A 34 25.00 8.70 -3.51
CA GLU A 34 24.60 7.54 -4.31
C GLU A 34 23.59 6.66 -3.57
N ARG A 35 23.79 6.44 -2.27
CA ARG A 35 22.80 5.76 -1.40
C ARG A 35 21.47 6.51 -1.32
N SER A 36 21.52 7.84 -1.21
CA SER A 36 20.31 8.67 -1.19
C SER A 36 19.53 8.55 -2.50
N THR A 37 20.23 8.56 -3.63
CA THR A 37 19.61 8.48 -4.96
C THR A 37 18.98 7.10 -5.19
N ASP A 38 19.65 6.04 -4.74
CA ASP A 38 19.13 4.67 -4.84
C ASP A 38 17.89 4.45 -3.95
N ASP A 39 17.87 5.02 -2.74
CA ASP A 39 16.68 4.98 -1.87
C ASP A 39 15.50 5.74 -2.49
N ILE A 40 15.75 6.93 -3.06
CA ILE A 40 14.72 7.71 -3.77
C ILE A 40 14.18 6.93 -4.97
N ASN A 41 15.05 6.34 -5.80
CA ASN A 41 14.62 5.54 -6.95
C ASN A 41 13.81 4.32 -6.52
N ARG A 42 14.17 3.67 -5.42
CA ARG A 42 13.40 2.56 -4.87
C ARG A 42 12.00 3.01 -4.43
N ARG A 43 11.89 4.15 -3.75
CA ARG A 43 10.60 4.74 -3.34
C ARG A 43 9.74 5.09 -4.56
N ILE A 44 10.30 5.79 -5.55
CA ILE A 44 9.59 6.15 -6.79
C ILE A 44 9.01 4.91 -7.48
N ARG A 45 9.80 3.82 -7.59
CA ARG A 45 9.32 2.57 -8.19
C ARG A 45 8.19 1.92 -7.39
N GLN A 46 8.23 2.03 -6.06
CA GLN A 46 7.15 1.55 -5.20
C GLN A 46 5.89 2.40 -5.39
N ASP A 47 6.02 3.71 -5.40
CA ASP A 47 4.91 4.64 -5.59
C ASP A 47 4.24 4.44 -6.95
N GLN A 48 5.02 4.29 -8.02
CA GLN A 48 4.49 3.98 -9.36
C GLN A 48 3.69 2.68 -9.40
N ARG A 49 4.12 1.65 -8.65
CA ARG A 49 3.38 0.39 -8.56
C ARG A 49 2.03 0.59 -7.84
N ILE A 50 2.02 1.37 -6.77
CA ILE A 50 0.80 1.67 -6.01
C ILE A 50 -0.19 2.46 -6.87
N LEU A 51 0.28 3.49 -7.57
CA LEU A 51 -0.55 4.31 -8.46
C LEU A 51 -1.19 3.47 -9.57
N GLY A 52 -0.46 2.52 -10.16
CA GLY A 52 -1.01 1.61 -11.16
C GLY A 52 -2.15 0.74 -10.60
N VAL A 53 -1.95 0.17 -9.41
CA VAL A 53 -2.98 -0.64 -8.73
C VAL A 53 -4.22 0.18 -8.39
N GLU A 54 -4.04 1.42 -7.93
CA GLU A 54 -5.16 2.31 -7.61
C GLU A 54 -5.98 2.66 -8.86
N GLN A 55 -5.31 2.93 -9.99
CA GLN A 55 -5.97 3.20 -11.25
C GLN A 55 -6.77 1.98 -11.76
N ASP A 56 -6.24 0.78 -11.61
CA ASP A 56 -6.94 -0.47 -11.96
C ASP A 56 -8.19 -0.67 -11.09
N ILE A 57 -8.10 -0.41 -9.78
CA ILE A 57 -9.24 -0.49 -8.86
C ILE A 57 -10.33 0.50 -9.25
N TRP A 58 -9.96 1.75 -9.57
CA TRP A 58 -10.91 2.78 -10.01
C TRP A 58 -11.62 2.42 -11.32
N SER A 59 -10.87 1.86 -12.27
CA SER A 59 -11.40 1.37 -13.54
C SER A 59 -12.42 0.25 -13.31
N GLU A 60 -12.05 -0.77 -12.54
CA GLU A 60 -12.92 -1.93 -12.28
C GLU A 60 -14.18 -1.53 -11.50
N SER A 61 -14.03 -0.68 -10.48
CA SER A 61 -15.17 -0.13 -9.72
C SER A 61 -16.16 0.59 -10.64
N SER A 62 -15.67 1.40 -11.58
CA SER A 62 -16.52 2.11 -12.54
C SER A 62 -17.24 1.13 -13.48
N ARG A 63 -16.55 0.08 -13.94
CA ARG A 63 -17.16 -0.98 -14.77
C ARG A 63 -18.27 -1.72 -14.04
N ILE A 64 -18.04 -2.10 -12.77
CA ILE A 64 -19.05 -2.76 -11.94
C ILE A 64 -20.28 -1.87 -11.78
N ARG A 65 -20.09 -0.57 -11.48
CA ARG A 65 -21.20 0.38 -11.32
C ARG A 65 -22.06 0.45 -12.57
N GLN A 66 -21.44 0.56 -13.74
CA GLN A 66 -22.15 0.58 -15.02
C GLN A 66 -22.93 -0.72 -15.28
N ASN A 67 -22.32 -1.88 -15.00
CA ASN A 67 -23.01 -3.17 -15.14
C ASN A 67 -24.24 -3.28 -14.23
N VAL A 68 -24.12 -2.86 -12.97
CA VAL A 68 -25.24 -2.85 -12.02
C VAL A 68 -26.37 -1.92 -12.48
N GLU A 69 -26.01 -0.73 -12.97
CA GLU A 69 -26.99 0.23 -13.50
C GLU A 69 -27.72 -0.34 -14.73
N ARG A 70 -26.96 -0.95 -15.64
CA ARG A 70 -27.49 -1.64 -16.81
C ARG A 70 -28.43 -2.78 -16.39
N ASP A 71 -28.04 -3.60 -15.43
CA ASP A 71 -28.86 -4.71 -14.95
C ASP A 71 -30.15 -4.23 -14.29
N ARG A 72 -30.15 -3.06 -13.63
CA ARG A 72 -31.37 -2.43 -13.12
C ARG A 72 -32.27 -1.89 -14.23
N LEU A 73 -31.69 -1.36 -15.30
CA LEU A 73 -32.46 -0.87 -16.46
C LEU A 73 -33.17 -2.00 -17.22
N PHE A 74 -32.50 -3.15 -17.36
CA PHE A 74 -33.06 -4.32 -18.04
C PHE A 74 -33.64 -5.36 -17.08
N ALA A 75 -33.69 -5.07 -15.78
CA ALA A 75 -34.34 -5.94 -14.81
C ALA A 75 -35.80 -6.11 -15.25
N PRO A 76 -36.29 -7.34 -15.39
CA PRO A 76 -37.68 -7.57 -15.72
C PRO A 76 -38.54 -6.94 -14.63
N ARG A 77 -39.17 -5.80 -14.94
CA ARG A 77 -40.21 -5.26 -14.07
C ARG A 77 -41.31 -6.30 -14.03
N TYR A 78 -41.62 -6.78 -12.84
CA TYR A 78 -42.82 -7.55 -12.61
C TYR A 78 -44.00 -6.63 -12.92
N LEU A 79 -44.48 -6.63 -14.17
CA LEU A 79 -45.75 -6.02 -14.50
C LEU A 79 -46.81 -6.90 -13.83
N PRO A 80 -47.56 -6.38 -12.85
CA PRO A 80 -48.72 -7.13 -12.36
C PRO A 80 -49.60 -7.43 -13.59
N PRO A 81 -50.21 -8.62 -13.67
CA PRO A 81 -51.09 -8.96 -14.78
C PRO A 81 -52.11 -7.83 -14.91
N VAL A 82 -52.06 -7.13 -16.05
CA VAL A 82 -53.07 -6.12 -16.37
C VAL A 82 -54.39 -6.86 -16.27
N PRO A 83 -55.33 -6.45 -15.40
CA PRO A 83 -56.61 -7.13 -15.34
C PRO A 83 -57.18 -7.05 -16.76
N ARG A 84 -57.32 -8.21 -17.41
CA ARG A 84 -58.08 -8.33 -18.65
C ARG A 84 -59.47 -7.86 -18.26
N ALA A 85 -59.75 -6.59 -18.52
CA ALA A 85 -61.11 -6.09 -18.55
C ALA A 85 -61.78 -6.96 -19.60
N GLY A 86 -62.50 -7.99 -19.13
CA GLY A 86 -63.33 -8.80 -19.99
C GLY A 86 -64.16 -7.84 -20.82
N CYS A 87 -64.24 -8.13 -22.12
CA CYS A 87 -64.99 -7.32 -23.06
C CYS A 87 -66.32 -6.93 -22.41
N ALA A 88 -66.61 -5.63 -22.39
CA ALA A 88 -67.83 -5.13 -21.79
C ALA A 88 -69.02 -5.91 -22.37
N ARG A 89 -70.01 -6.26 -21.52
CA ARG A 89 -71.19 -7.03 -21.95
C ARG A 89 -71.78 -6.38 -23.21
N GLY A 90 -71.67 -7.09 -24.34
CA GLY A 90 -72.16 -6.63 -25.66
C GLY A 90 -71.08 -6.39 -26.73
N ALA A 91 -69.79 -6.46 -26.39
CA ALA A 91 -68.72 -6.38 -27.40
C ALA A 91 -68.29 -7.77 -27.87
N VAL A 92 -68.18 -7.96 -29.20
CA VAL A 92 -67.57 -9.17 -29.79
C VAL A 92 -66.06 -8.99 -29.80
N CYS A 93 -65.43 -9.83 -29.00
CA CYS A 93 -64.04 -10.24 -29.08
C CYS A 93 -64.08 -11.72 -29.50
#